data_AF-A0A3A4AP47-F1
#
_entry.id   AF-A0A3A4AP47-F1
#
_cell.length_a   1.000
_cell.length_b   1.000
_cell.length_c   1.000
_cell.angle_alpha   90.00
_cell.angle_beta   90.00
_cell.angle_gamma   90.00
#
_symmetry.space_group_name_H-M   'P 1'
#
loop_
_entity.id
_entity.type
_entity.pdbx_description
1 polymer ?
#
loop_
_entity_poly.entity_id
_entity_poly.type
_entity_poly.pdbx_seq_one_letter_code
_entity_poly.pdbx_strand_id
1 'polypeptide(L)'
;MPLAPVAALPAAPLDSALLDQLRTLPDEAFTRLQYLTPAAGCANRCAFCSQAAGRDIWQFTAPGLTAFTRAFAAVARERGLHIAGGRAHRPGVLFPYLDNDIFSYPHLDVLCGLARDVLDVRLRVSSVGFSRHNADLVAMHARIAAEHGAVFDGIRLSLTPYTIGWTGADPGTDRSEFIADFAHALATYRPVFDQLGHGPATAAVEMRFAPLLGLAELVDTVMAGRHVLGCGPHLLIACDEHDGQGLPLTEIARLDERTQPVFTEPGRRYLHLVGDHLDVSPATVRAALAGELTVPHRARHVQLHRFANAADGDYYAADPDFHIDGTFRALHLYPATETRTRSGYTDATRWLLNTLLAYKAAHDLGRRDPFAAATAGDVAAVLADLEATAAALASGVDARAADHLTQVVIPMARGYAQALELADYPPATFFSRDFSVDTGQIVNQGRAMGLFRGLVSLDGEPMTPREERGFGAASLSSVRGPIWRIAPVPYADGGQLAPALAGGKNSVADRPTVVIEELDPCHLRPVMRGSCTRLRRFTVTGVEVERVSLAQARADLGLPGLLPVA
;
A
#
# COMPACT_ATOMS: atom_id res chain seq x y z
N MET A 1 -16.79 -31.42 1.83
CA MET A 1 -16.17 -32.75 1.58
C MET A 1 -14.79 -32.73 2.20
N PRO A 2 -14.37 -33.73 2.98
CA PRO A 2 -12.98 -33.83 3.42
C PRO A 2 -12.11 -34.08 2.19
N LEU A 3 -11.14 -33.19 1.96
CA LEU A 3 -10.21 -33.25 0.84
C LEU A 3 -9.24 -34.43 1.04
N ALA A 4 -8.83 -35.07 -0.06
CA ALA A 4 -7.84 -36.13 -0.03
C ALA A 4 -6.50 -35.61 0.52
N PRO A 5 -5.78 -36.40 1.34
CA PRO A 5 -4.48 -36.01 1.87
C PRO A 5 -3.46 -35.89 0.72
N VAL A 6 -2.84 -34.72 0.60
CA VAL A 6 -1.61 -34.53 -0.18
C VAL A 6 -0.53 -35.40 0.48
N ALA A 7 0.31 -36.06 -0.33
CA ALA A 7 1.36 -36.96 0.16
C ALA A 7 2.15 -36.32 1.30
N ALA A 8 2.15 -36.97 2.47
CA ALA A 8 2.84 -36.47 3.65
C ALA A 8 4.33 -36.29 3.33
N LEU A 9 4.82 -35.06 3.46
CA LEU A 9 6.25 -34.75 3.34
C LEU A 9 7.04 -35.69 4.28
N PRO A 10 8.07 -36.41 3.80
CA PRO A 10 8.80 -37.38 4.61
C PRO A 10 9.31 -36.75 5.91
N ALA A 11 9.14 -37.46 7.03
CA ALA A 11 9.55 -37.00 8.35
C ALA A 11 11.08 -37.14 8.50
N ALA A 12 11.84 -36.17 8.01
CA ALA A 12 13.24 -36.03 8.40
C ALA A 12 13.33 -35.81 9.93
N PRO A 13 14.31 -36.42 10.63
CA PRO A 13 14.53 -36.16 12.04
C PRO A 13 14.81 -34.68 12.27
N LEU A 14 14.22 -34.11 13.32
CA LEU A 14 14.42 -32.71 13.68
C LEU A 14 15.83 -32.52 14.26
N ASP A 15 16.53 -31.47 13.80
CA ASP A 15 17.84 -31.10 14.33
C ASP A 15 17.71 -30.63 15.79
N SER A 16 18.39 -31.31 16.70
CA SER A 16 18.40 -30.98 18.13
C SER A 16 18.96 -29.60 18.41
N ALA A 17 19.96 -29.15 17.65
CA ALA A 17 20.58 -27.83 17.86
C ALA A 17 19.61 -26.70 17.47
N LEU A 18 18.78 -26.91 16.44
CA LEU A 18 17.74 -25.97 16.06
C LEU A 18 16.61 -25.92 17.10
N LEU A 19 16.17 -27.08 17.59
CA LEU A 19 15.16 -27.15 18.66
C LEU A 19 15.60 -26.41 19.92
N ASP A 20 16.84 -26.61 20.35
CA ASP A 20 17.37 -25.96 21.56
C ASP A 20 17.44 -24.43 21.42
N GLN A 21 17.84 -23.93 20.25
CA GLN A 21 17.77 -22.48 19.95
C GLN A 21 16.32 -21.96 20.05
N LEU A 22 15.36 -22.65 19.45
CA LEU A 22 13.95 -22.25 19.45
C LEU A 22 13.32 -22.33 20.84
N ARG A 23 13.78 -23.23 21.71
CA ARG A 23 13.36 -23.30 23.12
C ARG A 23 13.81 -22.10 23.96
N THR A 24 14.69 -21.24 23.46
CA THR A 24 15.04 -20.00 24.18
C THR A 24 14.04 -18.87 23.93
N LEU A 25 13.16 -19.02 22.93
CA LEU A 25 12.21 -17.99 22.55
C LEU A 25 11.09 -17.83 23.60
N PRO A 26 10.59 -16.60 23.81
CA PRO A 26 9.42 -16.38 24.64
C PRO A 26 8.14 -16.82 23.92
N ASP A 27 7.09 -17.17 24.67
CA ASP A 27 5.87 -17.75 24.12
C ASP A 27 5.12 -16.82 23.15
N GLU A 28 5.23 -15.50 23.34
CA GLU A 28 4.71 -14.49 22.42
C GLU A 28 5.36 -14.53 21.04
N ALA A 29 6.59 -15.02 20.90
CA ALA A 29 7.22 -15.21 19.59
C ALA A 29 6.45 -16.24 18.74
N PHE A 30 5.71 -17.16 19.38
CA PHE A 30 4.83 -18.12 18.73
C PHE A 30 3.40 -17.57 18.65
N THR A 31 2.82 -17.17 19.78
CA THR A 31 1.39 -16.85 19.88
C THR A 31 1.03 -15.50 19.25
N ARG A 32 1.97 -14.55 19.21
CA ARG A 32 1.82 -13.23 18.58
C ARG A 32 2.58 -13.09 17.26
N LEU A 33 3.06 -14.22 16.69
CA LEU A 33 3.65 -14.24 15.36
C LEU A 33 2.70 -13.63 14.35
N GLN A 34 3.17 -12.62 13.63
CA GLN A 34 2.40 -12.00 12.56
C GLN A 34 3.02 -12.23 11.20
N TYR A 35 4.34 -12.07 11.09
CA TYR A 35 5.03 -12.22 9.83
C TYR A 35 5.91 -13.45 9.85
N LEU A 36 5.65 -14.39 8.96
CA LEU A 36 6.59 -15.45 8.61
C LEU A 36 7.04 -15.16 7.18
N THR A 37 8.04 -14.31 7.05
CA THR A 37 8.53 -13.87 5.75
C THR A 37 9.51 -14.91 5.21
N PRO A 38 9.20 -15.66 4.14
CA PRO A 38 10.09 -16.69 3.65
C PRO A 38 11.28 -16.14 2.85
N ALA A 39 11.22 -14.87 2.44
CA ALA A 39 12.24 -14.19 1.67
C ALA A 39 12.36 -12.72 2.12
N ALA A 40 13.56 -12.20 2.29
CA ALA A 40 13.83 -10.78 2.56
C ALA A 40 14.53 -10.16 1.35
N GLY A 41 13.95 -9.10 0.80
CA GLY A 41 14.37 -8.49 -0.46
C GLY A 41 13.32 -8.62 -1.56
N CYS A 42 13.40 -7.76 -2.58
CA CYS A 42 12.40 -7.71 -3.65
C CYS A 42 13.00 -7.23 -4.99
N ALA A 43 12.86 -8.04 -6.04
CA ALA A 43 13.38 -7.72 -7.37
C ALA A 43 12.56 -6.66 -8.13
N ASN A 44 11.31 -6.38 -7.71
CA ASN A 44 10.43 -5.37 -8.31
C ASN A 44 10.97 -3.93 -8.25
N ARG A 45 11.95 -3.65 -7.36
CA ARG A 45 12.65 -2.36 -7.22
C ARG A 45 11.73 -1.15 -7.35
N CYS A 46 10.66 -1.14 -6.56
CA CYS A 46 9.70 -0.06 -6.62
C CYS A 46 10.38 1.30 -6.41
N ALA A 47 10.07 2.30 -7.24
CA ALA A 47 10.59 3.67 -7.11
C ALA A 47 10.39 4.24 -5.68
N PHE A 48 9.39 3.71 -4.97
CA PHE A 48 9.28 3.76 -3.53
C PHE A 48 8.93 2.38 -2.96
N CYS A 49 9.67 1.93 -1.94
CA CYS A 49 9.35 0.72 -1.19
C CYS A 49 9.01 1.06 0.26
N SER A 50 7.73 0.91 0.64
CA SER A 50 7.27 1.14 2.03
C SER A 50 7.83 0.14 3.06
N GLN A 51 8.50 -0.91 2.57
CA GLN A 51 9.16 -1.91 3.38
C GLN A 51 10.69 -1.72 3.41
N ALA A 52 11.25 -0.83 2.58
CA ALA A 52 12.69 -0.66 2.44
C ALA A 52 13.44 -1.97 2.09
N ALA A 53 12.86 -2.76 1.18
CA ALA A 53 13.42 -4.03 0.73
C ALA A 53 14.75 -3.84 0.00
N GLY A 54 15.67 -4.77 0.25
CA GLY A 54 16.91 -4.90 -0.51
C GLY A 54 16.65 -5.35 -1.95
N ARG A 55 17.57 -5.04 -2.87
CA ARG A 55 17.45 -5.46 -4.28
C ARG A 55 17.82 -6.92 -4.51
N ASP A 56 18.63 -7.48 -3.61
CA ASP A 56 18.93 -8.91 -3.59
C ASP A 56 17.95 -9.58 -2.64
N ILE A 57 17.68 -10.86 -2.88
CA ILE A 57 16.71 -11.66 -2.11
C ILE A 57 17.48 -12.70 -1.31
N TRP A 58 17.23 -12.76 0.00
CA TRP A 58 17.66 -13.85 0.86
C TRP A 58 16.44 -14.65 1.25
N GLN A 59 16.41 -15.94 0.93
CA GLN A 59 15.21 -16.74 1.07
C GLN A 59 15.52 -18.11 1.66
N PHE A 60 14.53 -18.71 2.33
CA PHE A 60 14.65 -20.12 2.67
C PHE A 60 14.68 -20.95 1.39
N THR A 61 15.50 -22.00 1.38
CA THR A 61 15.31 -23.09 0.41
C THR A 61 14.14 -23.97 0.86
N ALA A 62 13.60 -24.81 -0.02
CA ALA A 62 12.52 -25.72 0.38
C ALA A 62 12.90 -26.64 1.57
N PRO A 63 14.11 -27.24 1.65
CA PRO A 63 14.58 -27.96 2.84
C PRO A 63 14.67 -27.07 4.08
N GLY A 64 15.27 -25.87 3.96
CA GLY A 64 15.43 -24.93 5.07
C GLY A 64 14.10 -24.48 5.66
N LEU A 65 13.13 -24.13 4.81
CA LEU A 65 11.78 -23.75 5.23
C LEU A 65 11.08 -24.90 5.96
N THR A 66 11.17 -26.12 5.43
CA THR A 66 10.55 -27.32 6.00
C THR A 66 11.16 -27.66 7.37
N ALA A 67 12.48 -27.66 7.48
CA ALA A 67 13.18 -27.94 8.73
C ALA A 67 12.82 -26.92 9.81
N PHE A 68 12.89 -25.63 9.48
CA PHE A 68 12.58 -24.55 10.41
C PHE A 68 11.14 -24.59 10.91
N THR A 69 10.16 -24.65 9.99
CA THR A 69 8.73 -24.62 10.35
C THR A 69 8.33 -25.83 11.19
N ARG A 70 8.86 -27.02 10.90
CA ARG A 70 8.61 -28.22 11.71
C ARG A 70 9.23 -28.13 13.10
N ALA A 71 10.46 -27.63 13.22
CA ALA A 71 11.09 -27.41 14.52
C ALA A 71 10.33 -26.36 15.34
N PHE A 72 9.91 -25.26 14.70
CA PHE A 72 9.11 -24.20 15.33
C PHE A 72 7.75 -24.72 15.83
N ALA A 73 7.05 -25.50 15.01
CA ALA A 73 5.79 -26.14 15.40
C ALA A 73 5.97 -27.19 16.51
N ALA A 74 7.08 -27.94 16.50
CA ALA A 74 7.38 -28.91 17.54
C ALA A 74 7.57 -28.23 18.91
N VAL A 75 8.32 -27.13 18.97
CA VAL A 75 8.50 -26.36 20.22
C VAL A 75 7.18 -25.73 20.67
N ALA A 76 6.38 -25.19 19.75
CA ALA A 76 5.06 -24.67 20.09
C ALA A 76 4.16 -25.76 20.71
N ARG A 77 4.15 -26.96 20.12
CA ARG A 77 3.38 -28.11 20.61
C ARG A 77 3.88 -28.62 21.97
N GLU A 78 5.19 -28.71 22.15
CA GLU A 78 5.83 -29.07 23.43
C GLU A 78 5.31 -28.18 24.58
N ARG A 79 5.03 -26.91 24.27
CA ARG A 79 4.54 -25.90 25.21
C ARG A 79 3.03 -25.69 25.22
N GLY A 80 2.28 -26.40 24.39
CA GLY A 80 0.82 -26.19 24.24
C GLY A 80 0.44 -24.82 23.67
N LEU A 81 1.28 -24.22 22.82
CA LEU A 81 1.05 -22.91 22.22
C LEU A 81 0.35 -23.03 20.85
N HIS A 82 -0.61 -22.13 20.61
CA HIS A 82 -1.20 -21.94 19.28
C HIS A 82 -0.48 -20.82 18.53
N ILE A 83 0.18 -21.17 17.43
CA ILE A 83 0.93 -20.21 16.61
C ILE A 83 -0.02 -19.14 16.06
N ALA A 84 0.35 -17.88 16.22
CA ALA A 84 -0.43 -16.70 15.82
C ALA A 84 -1.85 -16.57 16.43
N GLY A 85 -2.24 -17.47 17.35
CA GLY A 85 -3.58 -17.53 17.94
C GLY A 85 -3.85 -16.46 19.00
N GLY A 86 -2.81 -15.92 19.63
CA GLY A 86 -2.91 -14.94 20.72
C GLY A 86 -3.11 -13.48 20.28
N ARG A 87 -3.52 -13.24 19.02
CA ARG A 87 -3.65 -11.88 18.46
C ARG A 87 -5.12 -11.46 18.38
N ALA A 88 -5.38 -10.20 18.77
CA ALA A 88 -6.71 -9.59 18.65
C ALA A 88 -7.15 -9.42 17.19
N HIS A 89 -6.21 -9.11 16.29
CA HIS A 89 -6.50 -8.95 14.87
C HIS A 89 -6.07 -10.21 14.10
N ARG A 90 -7.07 -10.90 13.52
CA ARG A 90 -6.91 -12.13 12.71
C ARG A 90 -6.12 -13.23 13.42
N PRO A 91 -6.59 -13.78 14.55
CA PRO A 91 -5.92 -14.91 15.20
C PRO A 91 -5.74 -16.07 14.21
N GLY A 92 -4.56 -16.72 14.23
CA GLY A 92 -4.25 -17.87 13.35
C GLY A 92 -3.92 -17.53 11.89
N VAL A 93 -3.66 -16.25 11.55
CA VAL A 93 -3.35 -15.82 10.16
C VAL A 93 -1.95 -15.24 10.00
N LEU A 94 -1.07 -15.88 9.24
CA LEU A 94 0.27 -15.36 8.95
C LEU A 94 0.31 -14.50 7.69
N PHE A 95 1.22 -13.52 7.68
CA PHE A 95 1.48 -12.62 6.57
C PHE A 95 2.90 -12.87 6.05
N PRO A 96 3.09 -13.51 4.89
CA PRO A 96 4.43 -13.86 4.39
C PRO A 96 5.04 -12.81 3.43
N TYR A 97 4.47 -11.61 3.35
CA TYR A 97 4.82 -10.60 2.35
C TYR A 97 5.50 -9.34 2.93
N LEU A 98 6.10 -9.44 4.12
CA LEU A 98 6.81 -8.31 4.71
C LEU A 98 8.25 -8.26 4.22
N ASP A 99 8.56 -7.24 3.43
CA ASP A 99 9.89 -6.95 2.85
C ASP A 99 10.26 -7.78 1.61
N ASN A 100 9.27 -8.31 0.91
CA ASN A 100 9.39 -9.07 -0.34
C ASN A 100 8.14 -8.93 -1.23
N ASP A 101 8.19 -9.53 -2.43
CA ASP A 101 6.98 -9.97 -3.14
C ASP A 101 6.86 -11.48 -2.98
N ILE A 102 5.75 -11.94 -2.41
CA ILE A 102 5.58 -13.36 -2.09
C ILE A 102 5.33 -14.24 -3.32
N PHE A 103 4.79 -13.70 -4.42
CA PHE A 103 4.59 -14.52 -5.63
C PHE A 103 5.88 -14.76 -6.40
N SER A 104 6.95 -14.02 -6.11
CA SER A 104 8.29 -14.30 -6.63
C SER A 104 9.02 -15.42 -5.86
N TYR A 105 8.49 -15.90 -4.73
CA TYR A 105 9.16 -16.92 -3.92
C TYR A 105 8.88 -18.33 -4.48
N PRO A 106 9.89 -19.08 -4.96
CA PRO A 106 9.71 -20.32 -5.73
C PRO A 106 9.22 -21.53 -4.91
N HIS A 107 9.05 -21.37 -3.59
CA HIS A 107 8.59 -22.44 -2.70
C HIS A 107 7.34 -22.01 -1.92
N LEU A 108 6.52 -21.12 -2.50
CA LEU A 108 5.28 -20.67 -1.87
C LEU A 108 4.26 -21.81 -1.71
N ASP A 109 4.23 -22.78 -2.62
CA ASP A 109 3.40 -23.99 -2.50
C ASP A 109 3.80 -24.85 -1.29
N VAL A 110 5.11 -25.02 -1.06
CA VAL A 110 5.65 -25.67 0.14
C VAL A 110 5.22 -24.92 1.40
N LEU A 111 5.31 -23.59 1.42
CA LEU A 111 4.82 -22.77 2.54
C LEU A 111 3.31 -22.96 2.77
N CYS A 112 2.51 -23.04 1.71
CA CYS A 112 1.07 -23.29 1.79
C CYS A 112 0.77 -24.65 2.43
N GLY A 113 1.48 -25.71 2.02
CA GLY A 113 1.38 -27.03 2.64
C GLY A 113 1.76 -27.01 4.11
N LEU A 114 2.89 -26.39 4.46
CA LEU A 114 3.35 -26.27 5.85
C LEU A 114 2.40 -25.44 6.73
N ALA A 115 1.85 -24.36 6.20
CA ALA A 115 0.87 -23.54 6.91
C ALA A 115 -0.37 -24.36 7.30
N ARG A 116 -0.89 -25.17 6.37
CA ARG A 116 -2.04 -26.05 6.59
C ARG A 116 -1.71 -27.23 7.51
N ASP A 117 -0.65 -27.97 7.19
CA ASP A 117 -0.43 -29.32 7.73
C ASP A 117 0.47 -29.36 8.97
N VAL A 118 1.27 -28.30 9.20
CA VAL A 118 2.29 -28.26 10.26
C VAL A 118 2.01 -27.14 11.27
N LEU A 119 1.75 -25.93 10.78
CA LEU A 119 1.57 -24.74 11.62
C LEU A 119 0.12 -24.56 12.09
N ASP A 120 -0.86 -25.16 11.40
CA ASP A 120 -2.31 -24.98 11.61
C ASP A 120 -2.72 -23.50 11.57
N VAL A 121 -2.31 -22.81 10.50
CA VAL A 121 -2.57 -21.38 10.26
C VAL A 121 -3.06 -21.14 8.85
N ARG A 122 -3.75 -20.02 8.65
CA ARG A 122 -4.08 -19.50 7.32
C ARG A 122 -3.07 -18.45 6.86
N LEU A 123 -2.99 -18.25 5.55
CA LEU A 123 -2.12 -17.26 4.95
C LEU A 123 -2.92 -16.09 4.39
N ARG A 124 -2.44 -14.87 4.62
CA ARG A 124 -2.91 -13.70 3.88
C ARG A 124 -1.77 -13.17 3.05
N VAL A 125 -1.95 -13.06 1.75
CA VAL A 125 -0.88 -12.69 0.81
C VAL A 125 -1.20 -11.40 0.06
N SER A 126 -0.15 -10.66 -0.29
CA SER A 126 -0.22 -9.48 -1.15
C SER A 126 0.94 -9.53 -2.14
N SER A 127 0.67 -9.26 -3.41
CA SER A 127 1.67 -9.34 -4.48
C SER A 127 1.35 -8.36 -5.61
N VAL A 128 2.32 -8.05 -6.48
CA VAL A 128 2.09 -7.38 -7.76
C VAL A 128 1.96 -8.36 -8.94
N GLY A 129 1.97 -9.67 -8.69
CA GLY A 129 1.93 -10.73 -9.70
C GLY A 129 3.26 -11.45 -9.87
N PHE A 130 3.34 -12.31 -10.88
CA PHE A 130 4.54 -13.07 -11.26
C PHE A 130 4.64 -13.14 -12.79
N SER A 131 5.83 -13.41 -13.33
CA SER A 131 5.98 -13.52 -14.78
C SER A 131 5.40 -14.81 -15.31
N ARG A 132 4.56 -14.72 -16.35
CA ARG A 132 4.03 -15.90 -17.06
C ARG A 132 5.09 -16.62 -17.89
N HIS A 133 6.26 -16.00 -18.06
CA HIS A 133 7.39 -16.59 -18.79
C HIS A 133 8.31 -17.43 -17.90
N ASN A 134 8.18 -17.35 -16.57
CA ASN A 134 8.87 -18.25 -15.66
C ASN A 134 8.02 -19.53 -15.47
N ALA A 135 8.40 -20.60 -16.17
CA ALA A 135 7.67 -21.87 -16.15
C ALA A 135 7.55 -22.48 -14.75
N ASP A 136 8.57 -22.33 -13.89
CA ASP A 136 8.57 -22.88 -12.54
C ASP A 136 7.59 -22.12 -11.63
N LEU A 137 7.56 -20.79 -11.70
CA LEU A 137 6.58 -19.98 -10.98
C LEU A 137 5.16 -20.26 -11.47
N VAL A 138 4.94 -20.36 -12.78
CA VAL A 138 3.63 -20.72 -13.36
C VAL A 138 3.16 -22.07 -12.82
N ALA A 139 4.01 -23.09 -12.86
CA ALA A 139 3.67 -24.42 -12.37
C ALA A 139 3.37 -24.42 -10.86
N MET A 140 4.16 -23.68 -10.08
CA MET A 140 3.94 -23.51 -8.64
C MET A 140 2.59 -22.83 -8.35
N HIS A 141 2.29 -21.72 -9.01
CA HIS A 141 1.03 -20.98 -8.80
C HIS A 141 -0.20 -21.77 -9.24
N ALA A 142 -0.10 -22.54 -10.32
CA ALA A 142 -1.15 -23.48 -10.74
C ALA A 142 -1.44 -24.54 -9.67
N ARG A 143 -0.39 -25.13 -9.05
CA ARG A 143 -0.56 -26.06 -7.92
C ARG A 143 -1.21 -25.39 -6.72
N ILE A 144 -0.80 -24.16 -6.38
CA ILE A 144 -1.40 -23.40 -5.28
C ILE A 144 -2.90 -23.21 -5.52
N ALA A 145 -3.28 -22.77 -6.73
CA ALA A 145 -4.67 -22.54 -7.08
C ALA A 145 -5.52 -23.83 -7.03
N ALA A 146 -4.95 -24.96 -7.47
CA ALA A 146 -5.63 -26.25 -7.51
C ALA A 146 -5.75 -26.93 -6.13
N GLU A 147 -4.70 -26.86 -5.31
CA GLU A 147 -4.55 -27.74 -4.13
C GLU A 147 -4.56 -26.99 -2.79
N HIS A 148 -4.25 -25.69 -2.81
CA HIS A 148 -4.00 -24.91 -1.60
C HIS A 148 -4.95 -23.72 -1.40
N GLY A 149 -5.93 -23.49 -2.27
CA GLY A 149 -6.86 -22.36 -2.17
C GLY A 149 -7.47 -22.15 -0.77
N ALA A 150 -7.81 -23.24 -0.08
CA ALA A 150 -8.40 -23.21 1.26
C ALA A 150 -7.46 -22.67 2.38
N VAL A 151 -6.14 -22.64 2.17
CA VAL A 151 -5.19 -22.12 3.17
C VAL A 151 -5.25 -20.61 3.28
N PHE A 152 -5.72 -19.91 2.24
CA PHE A 152 -5.68 -18.45 2.21
C PHE A 152 -6.82 -17.86 3.02
N ASP A 153 -6.55 -16.98 3.97
CA ASP A 153 -7.53 -16.06 4.58
C ASP A 153 -7.81 -14.85 3.67
N GLY A 154 -6.88 -14.52 2.77
CA GLY A 154 -7.11 -13.51 1.74
C GLY A 154 -5.93 -13.37 0.77
N ILE A 155 -6.23 -12.96 -0.45
CA ILE A 155 -5.27 -12.70 -1.52
C ILE A 155 -5.52 -11.30 -2.06
N ARG A 156 -4.46 -10.53 -2.19
CA ARG A 156 -4.53 -9.18 -2.74
C ARG A 156 -3.50 -8.99 -3.84
N LEU A 157 -3.97 -8.61 -5.02
CA LEU A 157 -3.10 -8.17 -6.09
C LEU A 157 -3.05 -6.64 -6.10
N SER A 158 -1.86 -6.07 -6.20
CA SER A 158 -1.66 -4.63 -6.21
C SER A 158 -1.20 -4.19 -7.59
N LEU A 159 -2.05 -3.45 -8.30
CA LEU A 159 -1.64 -2.71 -9.49
C LEU A 159 -1.08 -1.36 -9.02
N THR A 160 0.18 -1.09 -9.33
CA THR A 160 0.90 0.04 -8.73
C THR A 160 1.91 0.65 -9.71
N PRO A 161 2.06 1.98 -9.75
CA PRO A 161 2.89 2.64 -10.76
C PRO A 161 4.39 2.60 -10.43
N TYR A 162 4.78 1.96 -9.32
CA TYR A 162 6.14 2.04 -8.80
C TYR A 162 7.05 0.91 -9.25
N THR A 163 6.52 -0.25 -9.65
CA THR A 163 7.33 -1.41 -10.03
C THR A 163 8.11 -1.15 -11.32
N ILE A 164 9.31 -1.72 -11.43
CA ILE A 164 10.12 -1.58 -12.66
C ILE A 164 9.44 -2.16 -13.90
N GLY A 165 8.61 -3.20 -13.73
CA GLY A 165 7.79 -3.76 -14.79
C GLY A 165 6.75 -2.76 -15.30
N TRP A 166 6.05 -2.07 -14.40
CA TRP A 166 5.07 -1.04 -14.79
C TRP A 166 5.73 0.18 -15.45
N THR A 167 6.84 0.65 -14.89
CA THR A 167 7.50 1.85 -15.42
C THR A 167 8.11 1.61 -16.79
N GLY A 168 8.55 0.37 -17.09
CA GLY A 168 9.22 0.04 -18.35
C GLY A 168 10.54 0.79 -18.54
N ALA A 169 11.11 1.33 -17.46
CA ALA A 169 12.26 2.24 -17.53
C ALA A 169 13.61 1.50 -17.50
N ASP A 170 13.63 0.24 -17.08
CA ASP A 170 14.85 -0.56 -17.00
C ASP A 170 14.98 -1.44 -18.27
N PRO A 171 16.22 -1.72 -18.75
CA PRO A 171 16.41 -2.61 -19.89
C PRO A 171 15.76 -3.98 -19.66
N GLY A 172 15.01 -4.44 -20.67
CA GLY A 172 14.30 -5.72 -20.61
C GLY A 172 13.00 -5.70 -19.81
N THR A 173 12.49 -4.53 -19.38
CA THR A 173 11.14 -4.41 -18.82
C THR A 173 10.18 -3.71 -19.78
N ASP A 174 8.90 -4.09 -19.73
CA ASP A 174 7.84 -3.48 -20.53
C ASP A 174 6.49 -3.45 -19.78
N ARG A 175 5.74 -2.35 -19.96
CA ARG A 175 4.45 -2.18 -19.28
C ARG A 175 3.37 -3.11 -19.82
N SER A 176 3.32 -3.34 -21.13
CA SER A 176 2.35 -4.26 -21.71
C SER A 176 2.61 -5.69 -21.26
N GLU A 177 3.88 -6.04 -21.11
CA GLU A 177 4.33 -7.30 -20.52
C GLU A 177 3.89 -7.43 -19.06
N PHE A 178 4.04 -6.36 -18.26
CA PHE A 178 3.55 -6.32 -16.88
C PHE A 178 2.03 -6.51 -16.80
N ILE A 179 1.26 -5.88 -17.70
CA ILE A 179 -0.21 -6.01 -17.77
C ILE A 179 -0.60 -7.46 -18.09
N ALA A 180 0.07 -8.08 -19.05
CA ALA A 180 -0.20 -9.47 -19.42
C ALA A 180 0.19 -10.46 -18.30
N ASP A 181 1.28 -10.22 -17.58
CA ASP A 181 1.65 -10.98 -16.37
C ASP A 181 0.64 -10.82 -15.24
N PHE A 182 0.16 -9.60 -15.01
CA PHE A 182 -0.88 -9.32 -14.03
C PHE A 182 -2.20 -10.01 -14.39
N ALA A 183 -2.60 -9.98 -15.67
CA ALA A 183 -3.76 -10.73 -16.18
C ALA A 183 -3.60 -12.24 -15.99
N HIS A 184 -2.40 -12.78 -16.26
CA HIS A 184 -2.12 -14.19 -16.04
C HIS A 184 -2.26 -14.59 -14.56
N ALA A 185 -1.78 -13.76 -13.63
CA ALA A 185 -1.98 -13.99 -12.20
C ALA A 185 -3.47 -13.94 -11.81
N LEU A 186 -4.24 -12.98 -12.34
CA LEU A 186 -5.69 -12.88 -12.12
C LEU A 186 -6.44 -14.13 -12.60
N ALA A 187 -6.10 -14.63 -13.79
CA ALA A 187 -6.71 -15.84 -14.35
C ALA A 187 -6.34 -17.08 -13.53
N THR A 188 -5.06 -17.23 -13.15
CA THR A 188 -4.57 -18.36 -12.36
C THR A 188 -5.26 -18.46 -11.00
N TYR A 189 -5.48 -17.32 -10.33
CA TYR A 189 -6.06 -17.28 -8.98
C TYR A 189 -7.59 -17.11 -8.96
N ARG A 190 -8.25 -16.96 -10.11
CA ARG A 190 -9.72 -16.80 -10.18
C ARG A 190 -10.49 -17.86 -9.39
N PRO A 191 -10.21 -19.18 -9.49
CA PRO A 191 -10.93 -20.17 -8.69
C PRO A 191 -10.78 -19.97 -7.18
N VAL A 192 -9.61 -19.47 -6.74
CA VAL A 192 -9.37 -19.17 -5.33
C VAL A 192 -10.09 -17.90 -4.91
N PHE A 193 -10.15 -16.88 -5.77
CA PHE A 193 -10.91 -15.66 -5.51
C PHE A 193 -12.40 -15.95 -5.36
N ASP A 194 -12.96 -16.77 -6.25
CA ASP A 194 -14.36 -17.21 -6.21
C ASP A 194 -14.63 -18.01 -4.92
N GLN A 195 -13.70 -18.88 -4.51
CA GLN A 195 -13.80 -19.63 -3.25
C GLN A 195 -13.78 -18.72 -2.02
N LEU A 196 -12.89 -17.71 -1.99
CA LEU A 196 -12.75 -16.79 -0.85
C LEU A 196 -13.90 -15.78 -0.77
N GLY A 197 -14.56 -15.51 -1.90
CA GLY A 197 -15.48 -14.40 -2.08
C GLY A 197 -14.74 -13.07 -2.24
N HIS A 198 -15.27 -12.21 -3.10
CA HIS A 198 -14.69 -10.90 -3.36
C HIS A 198 -14.87 -9.95 -2.18
N GLY A 199 -13.80 -9.25 -1.82
CA GLY A 199 -13.80 -8.27 -0.75
C GLY A 199 -12.41 -7.74 -0.43
N PRO A 200 -12.27 -6.48 0.04
CA PRO A 200 -10.97 -5.92 0.44
C PRO A 200 -10.26 -6.73 1.54
N ALA A 201 -11.05 -7.43 2.34
CA ALA A 201 -10.64 -8.29 3.44
C ALA A 201 -10.47 -9.76 3.04
N THR A 202 -10.76 -10.17 1.80
CA THR A 202 -10.68 -11.55 1.31
C THR A 202 -9.91 -11.58 -0.02
N ALA A 203 -10.57 -11.44 -1.17
CA ALA A 203 -9.97 -11.42 -2.50
C ALA A 203 -10.28 -10.10 -3.23
N ALA A 204 -9.25 -9.32 -3.57
CA ALA A 204 -9.42 -8.05 -4.29
C ALA A 204 -8.15 -7.61 -5.03
N VAL A 205 -8.34 -6.73 -6.00
CA VAL A 205 -7.29 -5.94 -6.64
C VAL A 205 -7.28 -4.53 -6.04
N GLU A 206 -6.12 -4.10 -5.55
CA GLU A 206 -5.90 -2.71 -5.15
C GLU A 206 -5.19 -1.94 -6.26
N MET A 207 -5.79 -0.84 -6.69
CA MET A 207 -5.14 0.16 -7.53
C MET A 207 -4.58 1.29 -6.66
N ARG A 208 -3.32 1.63 -6.91
CA ARG A 208 -2.60 2.74 -6.25
C ARG A 208 -2.19 3.74 -7.31
N PHE A 209 -2.26 5.02 -6.99
CA PHE A 209 -1.82 6.09 -7.90
C PHE A 209 -0.67 6.86 -7.29
N ALA A 210 0.22 7.38 -8.14
CA ALA A 210 1.24 8.33 -7.70
C ALA A 210 0.57 9.60 -7.16
N PRO A 211 1.11 10.23 -6.10
CA PRO A 211 0.54 11.45 -5.58
C PRO A 211 0.65 12.60 -6.59
N LEU A 212 -0.40 13.42 -6.68
CA LEU A 212 -0.33 14.72 -7.35
C LEU A 212 0.28 15.71 -6.35
N LEU A 213 1.58 15.97 -6.55
CA LEU A 213 2.39 16.84 -5.72
C LEU A 213 2.69 18.14 -6.48
N GLY A 214 2.44 19.28 -5.85
CA GLY A 214 2.91 20.57 -6.35
C GLY A 214 3.75 21.29 -5.31
N LEU A 215 5.01 21.57 -5.67
CA LEU A 215 5.86 22.47 -4.89
C LEU A 215 5.57 23.90 -5.34
N ALA A 216 5.21 24.75 -4.40
CA ALA A 216 4.91 26.16 -4.58
C ALA A 216 4.91 26.85 -3.22
N GLU A 217 5.20 28.15 -3.20
CA GLU A 217 5.02 28.94 -1.98
C GLU A 217 3.57 28.84 -1.51
N LEU A 218 3.40 28.72 -0.18
CA LEU A 218 2.10 28.75 0.45
C LEU A 218 1.91 30.14 1.05
N VAL A 219 0.92 30.86 0.55
CA VAL A 219 0.46 32.12 1.11
C VAL A 219 -0.60 31.82 2.15
N ASP A 220 -0.40 32.28 3.38
CA ASP A 220 -1.33 32.19 4.50
C ASP A 220 -1.50 33.59 5.10
N THR A 221 -2.66 34.20 4.89
CA THR A 221 -2.85 35.62 5.17
C THR A 221 -4.32 36.04 5.30
N VAL A 222 -4.55 37.30 5.65
CA VAL A 222 -5.88 37.89 5.71
C VAL A 222 -6.01 38.97 4.63
N MET A 223 -6.95 38.79 3.71
CA MET A 223 -7.22 39.71 2.60
C MET A 223 -8.70 40.00 2.50
N ALA A 224 -9.05 41.28 2.31
CA ALA A 224 -10.44 41.73 2.23
C ALA A 224 -11.33 41.20 3.39
N GLY A 225 -10.76 41.15 4.60
CA GLY A 225 -11.46 40.66 5.79
C GLY A 225 -11.68 39.15 5.85
N ARG A 226 -11.04 38.36 4.98
CA ARG A 226 -11.11 36.89 4.96
C ARG A 226 -9.74 36.28 5.20
N HIS A 227 -9.71 35.13 5.87
CA HIS A 227 -8.53 34.27 5.85
C HIS A 227 -8.41 33.60 4.48
N VAL A 228 -7.20 33.62 3.91
CA VAL A 228 -6.91 33.17 2.56
C VAL A 228 -5.66 32.29 2.57
N LEU A 229 -5.79 31.10 1.98
CA LEU A 229 -4.68 30.21 1.68
C LEU A 229 -4.51 30.11 0.16
N GLY A 230 -3.29 30.31 -0.34
CA GLY A 230 -2.95 30.15 -1.75
C GLY A 230 -1.73 29.26 -1.94
N CYS A 231 -1.81 28.25 -2.82
CA CYS A 231 -0.66 27.40 -3.15
C CYS A 231 -0.85 26.75 -4.54
N GLY A 232 0.03 27.09 -5.48
CA GLY A 232 -0.10 26.63 -6.87
C GLY A 232 -1.44 27.06 -7.48
N PRO A 233 -2.21 26.16 -8.14
CA PRO A 233 -3.50 26.51 -8.74
C PRO A 233 -4.62 26.65 -7.70
N HIS A 234 -4.36 26.38 -6.41
CA HIS A 234 -5.39 26.36 -5.38
C HIS A 234 -5.45 27.67 -4.60
N LEU A 235 -6.65 28.24 -4.51
CA LEU A 235 -6.98 29.40 -3.68
C LEU A 235 -8.17 29.03 -2.78
N LEU A 236 -8.01 29.13 -1.47
CA LEU A 236 -9.05 28.90 -0.48
C LEU A 236 -9.35 30.20 0.24
N ILE A 237 -10.62 30.61 0.23
CA ILE A 237 -11.09 31.86 0.84
C ILE A 237 -12.13 31.51 1.91
N ALA A 238 -11.92 31.94 3.15
CA ALA A 238 -12.90 31.77 4.21
C ALA A 238 -14.25 32.38 3.81
N CYS A 239 -15.35 31.68 4.06
CA CYS A 239 -16.67 32.23 3.80
C CYS A 239 -17.02 33.35 4.80
N ASP A 240 -16.59 33.19 6.05
CA ASP A 240 -16.86 34.10 7.16
C ASP A 240 -15.75 35.17 7.31
N GLU A 241 -16.08 36.29 7.96
CA GLU A 241 -15.08 37.29 8.35
C GLU A 241 -14.02 36.70 9.27
N HIS A 242 -12.78 37.14 9.08
CA HIS A 242 -11.71 36.76 9.96
C HIS A 242 -11.95 37.35 11.36
N ASP A 243 -12.08 36.49 12.35
CA ASP A 243 -12.36 36.79 13.75
C ASP A 243 -11.11 37.18 14.55
N GLY A 244 -9.96 37.37 13.87
CA GLY A 244 -8.66 37.59 14.50
C GLY A 244 -8.05 36.34 15.12
N GLN A 245 -8.77 35.20 15.08
CA GLN A 245 -8.27 33.91 15.48
C GLN A 245 -8.03 33.04 14.24
N GLY A 246 -6.87 32.39 14.20
CA GLY A 246 -6.59 31.41 13.15
C GLY A 246 -7.52 30.21 13.22
N LEU A 247 -7.35 29.27 12.29
CA LEU A 247 -8.00 27.97 12.41
C LEU A 247 -7.57 27.28 13.71
N PRO A 248 -8.51 26.71 14.50
CA PRO A 248 -8.14 25.93 15.68
C PRO A 248 -7.42 24.65 15.24
N LEU A 249 -6.54 24.15 16.10
CA LEU A 249 -5.84 22.88 15.86
C LEU A 249 -6.84 21.72 15.94
N THR A 250 -6.88 20.92 14.88
CA THR A 250 -7.71 19.72 14.76
C THR A 250 -6.85 18.48 15.00
N GLU A 251 -7.35 17.54 15.80
CA GLU A 251 -6.73 16.24 16.07
C GLU A 251 -7.73 15.11 15.82
N ILE A 252 -7.25 13.87 15.65
CA ILE A 252 -8.09 12.67 15.67
C ILE A 252 -8.35 12.29 17.14
N ALA A 253 -9.49 12.71 17.67
CA ALA A 253 -9.87 12.42 19.05
C ALA A 253 -10.03 10.92 19.31
N ARG A 254 -10.64 10.21 18.35
CA ARG A 254 -10.88 8.77 18.38
C ARG A 254 -11.27 8.25 17.00
N LEU A 255 -11.39 6.94 16.89
CA LEU A 255 -12.08 6.28 15.78
C LEU A 255 -13.53 5.97 16.16
N ASP A 256 -14.45 6.08 15.21
CA ASP A 256 -15.82 5.61 15.37
C ASP A 256 -15.94 4.08 15.20
N GLU A 257 -17.15 3.54 15.32
CA GLU A 257 -17.45 2.11 15.17
C GLU A 257 -17.12 1.56 13.77
N ARG A 258 -17.02 2.45 12.76
CA ARG A 258 -16.64 2.14 11.38
C ARG A 258 -15.18 2.46 11.12
N THR A 259 -14.39 2.68 12.17
CA THR A 259 -12.96 3.03 12.12
C THR A 259 -12.67 4.33 11.36
N GLN A 260 -13.65 5.24 11.26
CA GLN A 260 -13.47 6.58 10.69
C GLN A 260 -12.99 7.56 11.76
N PRO A 261 -12.17 8.56 11.38
CA PRO A 261 -11.65 9.53 12.34
C PRO A 261 -12.76 10.47 12.81
N VAL A 262 -12.84 10.69 14.12
CA VAL A 262 -13.66 11.74 14.73
C VAL A 262 -12.73 12.88 15.13
N PHE A 263 -12.94 14.05 14.53
CA PHE A 263 -12.10 15.22 14.78
C PHE A 263 -12.52 16.00 16.03
N THR A 264 -11.54 16.60 16.71
CA THR A 264 -11.78 17.47 17.89
C THR A 264 -12.52 18.75 17.53
N GLU A 265 -12.28 19.28 16.34
CA GLU A 265 -12.83 20.54 15.84
C GLU A 265 -13.61 20.33 14.54
N PRO A 266 -14.77 21.00 14.35
CA PRO A 266 -15.40 21.04 13.05
C PRO A 266 -14.56 21.85 12.07
N GLY A 267 -14.61 21.48 10.79
CA GLY A 267 -13.96 22.28 9.75
C GLY A 267 -14.66 23.63 9.58
N ARG A 268 -13.90 24.66 9.21
CA ARG A 268 -14.45 25.96 8.83
C ARG A 268 -14.77 25.96 7.33
N ARG A 269 -15.81 26.68 6.92
CA ARG A 269 -16.24 26.75 5.51
C ARG A 269 -15.35 27.67 4.68
N TYR A 270 -14.85 27.14 3.57
CA TYR A 270 -14.06 27.89 2.59
C TYR A 270 -14.65 27.72 1.19
N LEU A 271 -14.50 28.75 0.36
CA LEU A 271 -14.60 28.65 -1.09
C LEU A 271 -13.23 28.20 -1.62
N HIS A 272 -13.16 26.98 -2.17
CA HIS A 272 -11.99 26.44 -2.85
C HIS A 272 -12.11 26.71 -4.36
N LEU A 273 -11.17 27.48 -4.87
CA LEU A 273 -11.00 27.79 -6.28
C LEU A 273 -9.76 27.06 -6.81
N VAL A 274 -9.87 26.53 -8.02
CA VAL A 274 -8.76 25.91 -8.75
C VAL A 274 -8.64 26.56 -10.12
N GLY A 275 -7.48 27.13 -10.42
CA GLY A 275 -7.20 27.88 -11.64
C GLY A 275 -5.72 28.25 -11.76
N ASP A 276 -5.06 27.88 -12.86
CA ASP A 276 -3.64 28.20 -13.11
C ASP A 276 -3.37 29.72 -13.21
N HIS A 277 -4.42 30.50 -13.53
CA HIS A 277 -4.35 31.94 -13.68
C HIS A 277 -4.94 32.72 -12.49
N LEU A 278 -5.22 32.04 -11.37
CA LEU A 278 -5.65 32.70 -10.13
C LEU A 278 -4.45 33.35 -9.45
N ASP A 279 -4.56 34.65 -9.17
CA ASP A 279 -3.62 35.37 -8.32
C ASP A 279 -4.16 35.50 -6.89
N VAL A 280 -3.26 35.52 -5.91
CA VAL A 280 -3.62 35.74 -4.51
C VAL A 280 -3.61 37.24 -4.22
N SER A 281 -4.73 37.92 -4.50
CA SER A 281 -4.87 39.37 -4.28
C SER A 281 -6.21 39.76 -3.68
N PRO A 282 -6.31 40.92 -2.99
CA PRO A 282 -7.59 41.42 -2.47
C PRO A 282 -8.66 41.63 -3.55
N ALA A 283 -8.27 41.94 -4.79
CA ALA A 283 -9.20 42.11 -5.90
C ALA A 283 -9.82 40.77 -6.29
N THR A 284 -8.99 39.74 -6.45
CA THR A 284 -9.42 38.37 -6.79
C THR A 284 -10.28 37.77 -5.69
N VAL A 285 -9.96 38.03 -4.42
CA VAL A 285 -10.79 37.59 -3.28
C VAL A 285 -12.19 38.22 -3.35
N ARG A 286 -12.30 39.53 -3.61
CA ARG A 286 -13.61 40.20 -3.74
C ARG A 286 -14.40 39.68 -4.94
N ALA A 287 -13.75 39.57 -6.10
CA ALA A 287 -14.37 39.06 -7.31
C ALA A 287 -14.85 37.60 -7.14
N ALA A 288 -14.06 36.75 -6.48
CA ALA A 288 -14.43 35.37 -6.17
C ALA A 288 -15.70 35.29 -5.31
N LEU A 289 -15.76 36.07 -4.24
CA LEU A 289 -16.91 36.09 -3.34
C LEU A 289 -18.17 36.67 -4.01
N ALA A 290 -18.00 37.57 -4.97
CA ALA A 290 -19.08 38.12 -5.78
C ALA A 290 -19.51 37.20 -6.96
N GLY A 291 -18.73 36.16 -7.27
CA GLY A 291 -18.97 35.31 -8.45
C GLY A 291 -18.61 35.98 -9.78
N GLU A 292 -17.70 36.96 -9.75
CA GLU A 292 -17.34 37.84 -10.87
C GLU A 292 -15.97 37.50 -11.49
N LEU A 293 -15.35 36.37 -11.12
CA LEU A 293 -14.09 35.94 -11.71
C LEU A 293 -14.24 35.61 -13.20
N THR A 294 -13.38 36.21 -14.02
CA THR A 294 -13.38 36.05 -15.48
C THR A 294 -12.34 35.06 -15.99
N VAL A 295 -11.37 34.67 -15.15
CA VAL A 295 -10.36 33.67 -15.49
C VAL A 295 -10.96 32.26 -15.45
N PRO A 296 -10.49 31.30 -16.27
CA PRO A 296 -10.91 29.91 -16.16
C PRO A 296 -10.62 29.35 -14.77
N HIS A 297 -11.64 28.83 -14.10
CA HIS A 297 -11.50 28.23 -12.78
C HIS A 297 -12.62 27.24 -12.49
N ARG A 298 -12.41 26.39 -11.48
CA ARG A 298 -13.46 25.62 -10.81
C ARG A 298 -13.62 26.13 -9.39
N ALA A 299 -14.86 26.21 -8.91
CA ALA A 299 -15.19 26.67 -7.58
C ALA A 299 -16.04 25.63 -6.84
N ARG A 300 -15.77 25.43 -5.55
CA ARG A 300 -16.62 24.60 -4.66
C ARG A 300 -16.46 25.03 -3.21
N HIS A 301 -17.44 24.71 -2.38
CA HIS A 301 -17.30 24.86 -0.94
C HIS A 301 -16.62 23.64 -0.34
N VAL A 302 -15.74 23.85 0.64
CA VAL A 302 -15.01 22.80 1.37
C VAL A 302 -14.99 23.09 2.87
N GLN A 303 -14.73 22.06 3.67
CA GLN A 303 -14.41 22.17 5.08
C GLN A 303 -12.90 22.14 5.26
N LEU A 304 -12.32 23.24 5.74
CA LEU A 304 -10.90 23.38 5.98
C LEU A 304 -10.57 23.15 7.45
N HIS A 305 -9.56 22.32 7.68
CA HIS A 305 -9.01 22.00 8.98
C HIS A 305 -7.52 22.38 9.04
N ARG A 306 -7.04 22.68 10.23
CA ARG A 306 -5.61 22.85 10.53
C ARG A 306 -5.19 21.67 11.41
N PHE A 307 -4.19 20.93 10.98
CA PHE A 307 -3.58 19.84 11.70
C PHE A 307 -2.12 20.17 12.01
N ALA A 308 -1.48 19.39 12.86
CA ALA A 308 -0.04 19.45 13.10
C ALA A 308 0.50 18.03 13.24
N ASN A 309 1.74 17.81 12.80
CA ASN A 309 2.48 16.61 13.13
C ASN A 309 3.73 16.97 13.97
N ALA A 310 4.29 16.00 14.67
CA ALA A 310 5.31 16.28 15.69
C ALA A 310 6.66 16.74 15.11
N ALA A 311 6.96 16.37 13.85
CA ALA A 311 8.25 16.64 13.22
C ALA A 311 8.27 17.89 12.33
N ASP A 312 7.18 18.13 11.59
CA ASP A 312 7.09 19.16 10.57
C ASP A 312 6.24 20.37 10.97
N GLY A 313 5.40 20.23 12.02
CA GLY A 313 4.48 21.27 12.46
C GLY A 313 3.18 21.32 11.65
N ASP A 314 2.63 22.52 11.52
CA ASP A 314 1.28 22.74 10.99
C ASP A 314 1.14 22.35 9.51
N TYR A 315 -0.05 21.90 9.14
CA TYR A 315 -0.51 21.73 7.76
C TYR A 315 -2.03 21.88 7.70
N TYR A 316 -2.55 22.14 6.51
CA TYR A 316 -4.00 22.32 6.30
C TYR A 316 -4.56 21.19 5.46
N ALA A 317 -5.81 20.81 5.73
CA ALA A 317 -6.52 19.82 4.93
C ALA A 317 -7.95 20.27 4.63
N ALA A 318 -8.30 20.35 3.35
CA ALA A 318 -9.65 20.60 2.88
C ALA A 318 -10.33 19.27 2.55
N ASP A 319 -11.51 19.03 3.13
CA ASP A 319 -12.30 17.80 3.01
C ASP A 319 -11.44 16.52 3.12
N PRO A 320 -10.74 16.29 4.26
CA PRO A 320 -9.79 15.18 4.38
C PRO A 320 -10.43 13.76 4.38
N ASP A 321 -11.76 13.65 4.36
CA ASP A 321 -12.49 12.37 4.39
C ASP A 321 -13.45 12.20 3.20
N PHE A 322 -14.07 11.02 3.07
CA PHE A 322 -15.10 10.78 2.04
C PHE A 322 -16.33 11.67 2.27
N HIS A 323 -16.84 12.24 1.18
CA HIS A 323 -18.16 12.85 1.19
C HIS A 323 -19.26 11.78 1.33
N ILE A 324 -20.47 12.21 1.67
CA ILE A 324 -21.62 11.32 1.90
C ILE A 324 -21.97 10.47 0.66
N ASP A 325 -21.75 11.02 -0.53
CA ASP A 325 -21.91 10.37 -1.83
C ASP A 325 -20.78 9.38 -2.16
N GLY A 326 -19.74 9.32 -1.34
CA GLY A 326 -18.57 8.45 -1.48
C GLY A 326 -17.44 9.06 -2.31
N THR A 327 -17.59 10.27 -2.84
CA THR A 327 -16.51 10.93 -3.58
C THR A 327 -15.37 11.34 -2.65
N PHE A 328 -14.17 11.48 -3.20
CA PHE A 328 -12.98 11.86 -2.46
C PHE A 328 -12.15 12.88 -3.24
N ARG A 329 -11.97 14.07 -2.64
CA ARG A 329 -11.37 15.25 -3.27
C ARG A 329 -10.51 16.05 -2.28
N ALA A 330 -9.86 15.34 -1.36
CA ALA A 330 -9.08 15.97 -0.31
C ALA A 330 -7.88 16.73 -0.89
N LEU A 331 -7.60 17.91 -0.33
CA LEU A 331 -6.42 18.71 -0.64
C LEU A 331 -5.66 18.94 0.67
N HIS A 332 -4.35 18.72 0.66
CA HIS A 332 -3.48 19.03 1.79
C HIS A 332 -2.47 20.10 1.39
N LEU A 333 -2.28 21.09 2.25
CA LEU A 333 -1.37 22.21 2.05
C LEU A 333 -0.34 22.23 3.16
N TYR A 334 0.93 22.33 2.78
CA TYR A 334 2.06 22.20 3.68
C TYR A 334 2.85 23.51 3.66
N PRO A 335 2.78 24.33 4.72
CA PRO A 335 3.67 25.48 4.86
C PRO A 335 5.11 25.02 5.09
N ALA A 336 6.07 25.81 4.62
CA ALA A 336 7.47 25.57 4.94
C ALA A 336 7.73 25.85 6.43
N THR A 337 8.56 25.04 7.06
CA THR A 337 8.98 25.19 8.46
C THR A 337 10.50 25.02 8.55
N GLU A 338 11.07 25.14 9.75
CA GLU A 338 12.52 24.90 9.94
C GLU A 338 12.95 23.49 9.54
N THR A 339 12.07 22.50 9.74
CA THR A 339 12.30 21.09 9.39
C THR A 339 11.73 20.73 8.02
N ARG A 340 10.54 21.23 7.68
CA ARG A 340 9.94 21.08 6.35
C ARG A 340 10.50 22.11 5.38
N THR A 341 11.59 21.74 4.71
CA THR A 341 12.38 22.63 3.83
C THR A 341 11.65 23.25 2.65
N ARG A 342 10.45 22.78 2.30
CA ARG A 342 9.64 23.31 1.18
C ARG A 342 8.18 23.41 1.55
N SER A 343 7.50 24.38 0.96
CA SER A 343 6.05 24.47 0.92
C SER A 343 5.47 23.82 -0.35
N GLY A 344 4.20 23.45 -0.27
CA GLY A 344 3.49 22.87 -1.40
C GLY A 344 2.16 22.24 -1.02
N TYR A 345 1.64 21.40 -1.91
CA TYR A 345 0.37 20.73 -1.75
C TYR A 345 0.40 19.28 -2.24
N THR A 346 -0.50 18.47 -1.68
CA THR A 346 -0.89 17.17 -2.24
C THR A 346 -2.39 17.18 -2.54
N ASP A 347 -2.74 17.06 -3.83
CA ASP A 347 -4.14 16.87 -4.24
C ASP A 347 -4.43 15.37 -4.28
N ALA A 348 -5.19 14.90 -3.30
CA ALA A 348 -5.53 13.50 -3.12
C ALA A 348 -6.84 13.10 -3.80
N THR A 349 -7.34 13.88 -4.76
CA THR A 349 -8.52 13.56 -5.55
C THR A 349 -8.43 12.16 -6.18
N ARG A 350 -9.42 11.32 -5.89
CA ARG A 350 -9.54 9.97 -6.47
C ARG A 350 -10.32 10.05 -7.77
N TRP A 351 -9.65 10.46 -8.83
CA TRP A 351 -10.26 10.68 -10.14
C TRP A 351 -11.02 9.46 -10.66
N LEU A 352 -10.40 8.27 -10.66
CA LEU A 352 -11.06 7.04 -11.12
C LEU A 352 -12.30 6.71 -10.29
N LEU A 353 -12.19 6.67 -8.96
CA LEU A 353 -13.35 6.45 -8.08
C LEU A 353 -14.47 7.46 -8.34
N ASN A 354 -14.15 8.75 -8.40
CA ASN A 354 -15.15 9.80 -8.59
C ASN A 354 -15.87 9.65 -9.94
N THR A 355 -15.15 9.29 -11.02
CA THR A 355 -15.75 9.03 -12.33
C THR A 355 -16.63 7.78 -12.31
N LEU A 356 -16.19 6.69 -11.67
CA LEU A 356 -17.01 5.48 -11.49
C LEU A 356 -18.32 5.78 -10.75
N LEU A 357 -18.26 6.59 -9.69
CA LEU A 357 -19.44 6.98 -8.92
C LEU A 357 -20.40 7.85 -9.75
N ALA A 358 -19.87 8.83 -10.50
CA ALA A 358 -20.68 9.68 -11.37
C ALA A 358 -21.35 8.84 -12.48
N TYR A 359 -20.60 7.93 -13.09
CA TYR A 359 -21.10 7.04 -14.14
C TYR A 359 -22.24 6.15 -13.62
N LYS A 360 -22.07 5.54 -12.44
CA LYS A 360 -23.14 4.76 -11.80
C LYS A 360 -24.38 5.60 -11.49
N ALA A 361 -24.19 6.80 -10.95
CA ALA A 361 -25.30 7.69 -10.66
C ALA A 361 -26.09 8.08 -11.93
N ALA A 362 -25.40 8.27 -13.07
CA ALA A 362 -26.03 8.53 -14.36
C ALA A 362 -26.82 7.32 -14.92
N HIS A 363 -26.64 6.13 -14.34
CA HIS A 363 -27.37 4.90 -14.67
C HIS A 363 -28.33 4.49 -13.54
N ASP A 364 -28.74 5.44 -12.69
CA ASP A 364 -29.65 5.23 -11.56
C ASP A 364 -29.13 4.19 -10.53
N LEU A 365 -27.82 3.98 -10.46
CA LEU A 365 -27.18 3.08 -9.50
C LEU A 365 -26.58 3.88 -8.34
N GLY A 366 -26.86 3.42 -7.12
CA GLY A 366 -26.22 3.92 -5.92
C GLY A 366 -24.73 3.59 -5.88
N ARG A 367 -23.97 4.37 -5.11
CA ARG A 367 -22.51 4.20 -4.97
C ARG A 367 -22.09 2.78 -4.57
N ARG A 368 -22.92 2.07 -3.81
CA ARG A 368 -22.66 0.70 -3.31
C ARG A 368 -23.27 -0.40 -4.16
N ASP A 369 -24.12 -0.06 -5.13
CA ASP A 369 -24.91 -1.05 -5.86
C ASP A 369 -24.04 -1.81 -6.86
N PRO A 370 -24.25 -3.12 -7.08
CA PRO A 370 -23.55 -3.84 -8.12
C PRO A 370 -24.00 -3.33 -9.51
N PHE A 371 -23.08 -3.32 -10.48
CA PHE A 371 -23.40 -2.99 -11.87
C PHE A 371 -23.31 -4.25 -12.76
N ALA A 372 -24.19 -5.22 -12.50
CA ALA A 372 -24.13 -6.54 -13.12
C ALA A 372 -24.27 -6.53 -14.66
N ALA A 373 -25.02 -5.56 -15.20
CA ALA A 373 -25.26 -5.42 -16.63
C ALA A 373 -24.16 -4.63 -17.38
N ALA A 374 -23.08 -4.24 -16.70
CA ALA A 374 -22.02 -3.47 -17.32
C ALA A 374 -21.36 -4.22 -18.49
N THR A 375 -21.06 -3.47 -19.54
CA THR A 375 -20.48 -3.89 -20.81
C THR A 375 -19.08 -3.30 -20.99
N ALA A 376 -18.35 -3.78 -22.00
CA ALA A 376 -17.07 -3.17 -22.37
C ALA A 376 -17.23 -1.70 -22.82
N GLY A 377 -18.40 -1.34 -23.38
CA GLY A 377 -18.75 0.03 -23.74
C GLY A 377 -18.83 0.96 -22.51
N ASP A 378 -19.33 0.44 -21.39
CA ASP A 378 -19.44 1.22 -20.15
C ASP A 378 -18.06 1.48 -19.53
N VAL A 379 -17.16 0.49 -19.59
CA VAL A 379 -15.75 0.67 -19.20
C VAL A 379 -15.07 1.72 -20.09
N ALA A 380 -15.26 1.63 -21.41
CA ALA A 380 -14.71 2.60 -22.35
C ALA A 380 -15.24 4.02 -22.11
N ALA A 381 -16.52 4.17 -21.76
CA ALA A 381 -17.13 5.46 -21.44
C ALA A 381 -16.49 6.10 -20.19
N VAL A 382 -16.27 5.33 -19.12
CA VAL A 382 -15.55 5.83 -17.92
C VAL A 382 -14.14 6.30 -18.25
N LEU A 383 -13.42 5.56 -19.10
CA LEU A 383 -12.07 5.96 -19.52
C LEU A 383 -12.09 7.24 -20.37
N ALA A 384 -13.07 7.37 -21.28
CA ALA A 384 -13.28 8.57 -22.07
C ALA A 384 -13.65 9.79 -21.20
N ASP A 385 -14.44 9.60 -20.13
CA ASP A 385 -14.80 10.67 -19.18
C ASP A 385 -13.57 11.17 -18.41
N LEU A 386 -12.62 10.30 -18.08
CA LEU A 386 -11.34 10.70 -17.49
C LEU A 386 -10.50 11.53 -18.47
N GLU A 387 -10.46 11.15 -19.75
CA GLU A 387 -9.77 11.89 -20.81
C GLU A 387 -10.39 13.27 -21.06
N ALA A 388 -11.72 13.33 -21.13
CA ALA A 388 -12.46 14.59 -21.23
C ALA A 388 -12.20 15.49 -20.02
N THR A 389 -12.13 14.91 -18.82
CA THR A 389 -11.78 15.63 -17.59
C THR A 389 -10.37 16.20 -17.66
N ALA A 390 -9.39 15.40 -18.12
CA ALA A 390 -8.02 15.85 -18.29
C ALA A 390 -7.92 17.00 -19.31
N ALA A 391 -8.59 16.89 -20.46
CA ALA A 391 -8.63 17.94 -21.48
C ALA A 391 -9.27 19.24 -20.96
N ALA A 392 -10.36 19.14 -20.19
CA ALA A 392 -11.02 20.29 -19.57
C ALA A 392 -10.18 20.95 -18.46
N LEU A 393 -9.27 20.21 -17.82
CA LEU A 393 -8.33 20.80 -16.87
C LEU A 393 -7.16 21.49 -17.58
N ALA A 394 -6.67 20.90 -18.69
CA ALA A 394 -5.60 21.44 -19.50
C ALA A 394 -5.97 22.78 -20.17
N SER A 395 -7.27 23.10 -20.31
CA SER A 395 -7.75 24.37 -20.86
C SER A 395 -7.67 25.54 -19.86
N GLY A 396 -6.52 25.69 -19.18
CA GLY A 396 -6.22 26.82 -18.28
C GLY A 396 -6.81 26.73 -16.86
N VAL A 397 -7.28 25.55 -16.44
CA VAL A 397 -7.84 25.36 -15.09
C VAL A 397 -6.79 24.76 -14.15
N ASP A 398 -6.20 23.61 -14.50
CA ASP A 398 -5.15 22.97 -13.70
C ASP A 398 -4.32 22.04 -14.60
N ALA A 399 -3.31 22.60 -15.25
CA ALA A 399 -2.43 21.85 -16.15
C ALA A 399 -1.70 20.71 -15.42
N ARG A 400 -1.37 20.89 -14.12
CA ARG A 400 -0.70 19.85 -13.33
C ARG A 400 -1.61 18.66 -13.05
N ALA A 401 -2.87 18.90 -12.71
CA ALA A 401 -3.86 17.83 -12.56
C ALA A 401 -4.17 17.13 -13.90
N ALA A 402 -4.21 17.89 -15.01
CA ALA A 402 -4.36 17.32 -16.34
C ALA A 402 -3.20 16.38 -16.72
N ASP A 403 -1.96 16.81 -16.46
CA ASP A 403 -0.76 16.00 -16.67
C ASP A 403 -0.78 14.75 -15.80
N HIS A 404 -1.16 14.87 -14.52
CA HIS A 404 -1.28 13.73 -13.62
C HIS A 404 -2.32 12.72 -14.08
N LEU A 405 -3.50 13.17 -14.50
CA LEU A 405 -4.52 12.31 -15.09
C LEU A 405 -3.98 11.55 -16.30
N THR A 406 -3.36 12.28 -17.23
CA THR A 406 -2.88 11.75 -18.51
C THR A 406 -1.72 10.77 -18.35
N GLN A 407 -0.78 11.06 -17.45
CA GLN A 407 0.46 10.30 -17.31
C GLN A 407 0.38 9.21 -16.25
N VAL A 408 -0.52 9.33 -15.27
CA VAL A 408 -0.60 8.42 -14.11
C VAL A 408 -1.93 7.70 -14.05
N VAL A 409 -3.04 8.42 -13.96
CA VAL A 409 -4.35 7.82 -13.64
C VAL A 409 -4.92 7.03 -14.81
N ILE A 410 -5.00 7.64 -16.00
CA ILE A 410 -5.58 7.03 -17.19
C ILE A 410 -4.79 5.78 -17.64
N PRO A 411 -3.44 5.80 -17.71
CA PRO A 411 -2.67 4.60 -18.05
C PRO A 411 -2.90 3.44 -17.08
N MET A 412 -2.97 3.72 -15.77
CA MET A 412 -3.29 2.73 -14.74
C MET A 412 -4.70 2.15 -14.91
N ALA A 413 -5.70 2.99 -15.10
CA ALA A 413 -7.09 2.56 -15.29
C ALA A 413 -7.25 1.72 -16.57
N ARG A 414 -6.62 2.13 -17.68
CA ARG A 414 -6.59 1.38 -18.94
C ARG A 414 -5.88 0.03 -18.79
N GLY A 415 -4.71 0.02 -18.16
CA GLY A 415 -3.96 -1.21 -17.92
C GLY A 415 -4.73 -2.19 -17.02
N TYR A 416 -5.47 -1.69 -16.04
CA TYR A 416 -6.35 -2.51 -15.22
C TYR A 416 -7.51 -3.10 -16.02
N ALA A 417 -8.22 -2.28 -16.80
CA ALA A 417 -9.32 -2.73 -17.64
C ALA A 417 -8.85 -3.80 -18.64
N GLN A 418 -7.69 -3.58 -19.27
CA GLN A 418 -7.06 -4.55 -20.17
C GLN A 418 -6.69 -5.85 -19.44
N ALA A 419 -6.14 -5.77 -18.23
CA ALA A 419 -5.80 -6.97 -17.46
C ALA A 419 -7.03 -7.80 -17.09
N LEU A 420 -8.14 -7.14 -16.73
CA LEU A 420 -9.43 -7.82 -16.48
C LEU A 420 -9.94 -8.53 -17.73
N GLU A 421 -9.89 -7.85 -18.88
CA GLU A 421 -10.31 -8.42 -20.17
C GLU A 421 -9.45 -9.64 -20.55
N LEU A 422 -8.13 -9.51 -20.49
CA LEU A 422 -7.18 -10.61 -20.78
C LEU A 422 -7.35 -11.80 -19.82
N ALA A 423 -7.81 -11.55 -18.59
CA ALA A 423 -8.08 -12.57 -17.58
C ALA A 423 -9.52 -13.12 -17.63
N ASP A 424 -10.32 -12.73 -18.64
CA ASP A 424 -11.71 -13.14 -18.85
C ASP A 424 -12.64 -12.82 -17.67
N TYR A 425 -12.43 -11.65 -17.04
CA TYR A 425 -13.37 -11.10 -16.06
C TYR A 425 -14.47 -10.30 -16.77
N PRO A 426 -15.73 -10.38 -16.30
CA PRO A 426 -16.80 -9.57 -16.88
C PRO A 426 -16.56 -8.08 -16.61
N PRO A 427 -17.02 -7.16 -17.49
CA PRO A 427 -16.86 -5.72 -17.31
C PRO A 427 -17.41 -5.18 -15.98
N ALA A 428 -18.47 -5.82 -15.43
CA ALA A 428 -19.00 -5.54 -14.10
C ALA A 428 -17.95 -5.58 -12.98
N THR A 429 -16.87 -6.36 -13.15
CA THR A 429 -15.75 -6.44 -12.21
C THR A 429 -15.05 -5.11 -12.06
N PHE A 430 -14.89 -4.33 -13.14
CA PHE A 430 -14.27 -3.00 -13.11
C PHE A 430 -15.02 -2.03 -12.18
N PHE A 431 -16.36 -2.17 -12.10
CA PHE A 431 -17.24 -1.37 -11.24
C PHE A 431 -17.45 -1.98 -9.85
N SER A 432 -16.91 -3.17 -9.58
CA SER A 432 -17.12 -3.87 -8.32
C SER A 432 -16.31 -3.25 -7.20
N ARG A 433 -16.99 -2.69 -6.20
CA ARG A 433 -16.35 -2.16 -4.97
C ARG A 433 -15.68 -3.23 -4.11
N ASP A 434 -16.08 -4.49 -4.28
CA ASP A 434 -15.58 -5.60 -3.48
C ASP A 434 -14.31 -6.21 -4.11
N PHE A 435 -14.15 -6.06 -5.43
CA PHE A 435 -12.99 -6.58 -6.16
C PHE A 435 -12.02 -5.48 -6.64
N SER A 436 -12.53 -4.40 -7.24
CA SER A 436 -11.73 -3.30 -7.81
C SER A 436 -11.61 -2.14 -6.84
N VAL A 437 -10.56 -2.13 -6.02
CA VAL A 437 -10.39 -1.18 -4.93
C VAL A 437 -9.44 -0.06 -5.32
N ASP A 438 -9.99 1.14 -5.60
CA ASP A 438 -9.21 2.37 -5.65
C ASP A 438 -8.77 2.76 -4.23
N THR A 439 -7.49 2.60 -3.93
CA THR A 439 -6.92 2.97 -2.63
C THR A 439 -6.48 4.44 -2.56
N GLY A 440 -6.54 5.16 -3.68
CA GLY A 440 -6.06 6.52 -3.87
C GLY A 440 -4.54 6.59 -3.98
N GLN A 441 -3.96 7.60 -3.33
CA GLN A 441 -2.53 7.76 -3.21
C GLN A 441 -1.92 6.74 -2.23
N ILE A 442 -0.58 6.76 -2.08
CA ILE A 442 0.14 5.95 -1.09
C ILE A 442 -0.48 6.16 0.30
N VAL A 443 -0.77 5.06 1.00
CA VAL A 443 -1.36 5.08 2.36
C VAL A 443 -0.34 5.25 3.49
N ASN A 444 0.96 5.10 3.17
CA ASN A 444 2.10 5.31 4.07
C ASN A 444 3.00 6.42 3.50
N GLN A 445 2.45 7.61 3.30
CA GLN A 445 3.12 8.73 2.63
C GLN A 445 4.41 9.13 3.34
N GLY A 446 4.42 9.14 4.67
CA GLY A 446 5.62 9.41 5.46
C GLY A 446 6.78 8.47 5.14
N ARG A 447 6.47 7.22 4.79
CA ARG A 447 7.52 6.26 4.37
C ARG A 447 8.05 6.53 2.96
N ALA A 448 7.24 7.18 2.14
CA ALA A 448 7.56 7.55 0.77
C ALA A 448 8.20 8.93 0.67
N MET A 449 8.90 9.39 1.71
CA MET A 449 9.49 10.72 1.82
C MET A 449 10.20 11.20 0.54
N GLY A 450 10.94 10.33 -0.15
CA GLY A 450 11.61 10.66 -1.42
C GLY A 450 10.66 11.13 -2.54
N LEU A 451 9.40 10.68 -2.54
CA LEU A 451 8.37 11.11 -3.49
C LEU A 451 7.77 12.48 -3.15
N PHE A 452 7.85 12.90 -1.88
CA PHE A 452 7.27 14.16 -1.38
C PHE A 452 8.24 15.35 -1.40
N ARG A 453 9.48 15.14 -1.88
CA ARG A 453 10.43 16.19 -2.31
C ARG A 453 10.60 17.36 -1.32
N GLY A 454 10.65 17.06 -0.03
CA GLY A 454 10.88 18.05 1.04
C GLY A 454 9.62 18.57 1.75
N LEU A 455 8.42 18.06 1.41
CA LEU A 455 7.19 18.33 2.17
C LEU A 455 7.06 17.51 3.47
N VAL A 456 8.00 16.62 3.74
CA VAL A 456 8.11 15.85 4.98
C VAL A 456 9.58 15.73 5.35
N SER A 457 9.91 15.90 6.63
CA SER A 457 11.29 15.90 7.13
C SER A 457 11.73 14.56 7.71
N LEU A 458 10.79 13.70 8.11
CA LEU A 458 11.08 12.44 8.81
C LEU A 458 10.37 11.23 8.18
N ASP A 459 11.10 10.13 8.03
CA ASP A 459 10.57 8.85 7.56
C ASP A 459 9.47 8.33 8.51
N GLY A 460 8.30 8.04 7.96
CA GLY A 460 7.15 7.51 8.68
C GLY A 460 6.27 8.55 9.40
N GLU A 461 6.55 9.85 9.25
CA GLU A 461 5.68 10.89 9.79
C GLU A 461 4.38 11.00 8.96
N PRO A 462 3.18 10.91 9.59
CA PRO A 462 1.93 11.05 8.87
C PRO A 462 1.81 12.40 8.18
N MET A 463 1.47 12.39 6.90
CA MET A 463 1.27 13.59 6.09
C MET A 463 -0.21 13.96 5.92
N THR A 464 -1.12 13.06 6.31
CA THR A 464 -2.57 13.27 6.19
C THR A 464 -3.30 12.67 7.39
N PRO A 465 -4.50 13.17 7.74
CA PRO A 465 -5.31 12.58 8.81
C PRO A 465 -5.68 11.12 8.52
N ARG A 466 -5.79 10.73 7.24
CA ARG A 466 -6.08 9.33 6.87
C ARG A 466 -4.91 8.39 7.11
N GLU A 467 -3.68 8.88 6.96
CA GLU A 467 -2.48 8.14 7.33
C GLU A 467 -2.35 8.04 8.86
N GLU A 468 -2.63 9.14 9.58
CA GLU A 468 -2.62 9.17 11.04
C GLU A 468 -3.64 8.20 11.65
N ARG A 469 -4.83 8.09 11.06
CA ARG A 469 -5.82 7.05 11.40
C ARG A 469 -5.26 5.63 11.32
N GLY A 470 -4.35 5.37 10.38
CA GLY A 470 -3.77 4.04 10.14
C GLY A 470 -2.53 3.73 10.98
N PHE A 471 -1.67 4.73 11.20
CA PHE A 471 -0.31 4.55 11.75
C PHE A 471 0.07 5.55 12.84
N GLY A 472 -0.77 6.54 13.13
CA GLY A 472 -0.57 7.53 14.17
C GLY A 472 -0.84 7.00 15.59
N ALA A 473 -0.81 7.91 16.56
CA ALA A 473 -0.97 7.58 17.98
C ALA A 473 -2.34 6.98 18.30
N ALA A 474 -3.41 7.53 17.71
CA ALA A 474 -4.79 7.04 17.83
C ALA A 474 -5.18 6.14 16.63
N SER A 475 -4.41 5.09 16.35
CA SER A 475 -4.61 4.24 15.17
C SER A 475 -5.01 2.80 15.49
N LEU A 476 -5.54 2.11 14.47
CA LEU A 476 -5.77 0.66 14.54
C LEU A 476 -4.49 -0.15 14.80
N SER A 477 -3.32 0.42 14.50
CA SER A 477 -2.02 -0.24 14.63
C SER A 477 -1.46 -0.08 16.05
N SER A 478 -1.61 1.10 16.68
CA SER A 478 -1.09 1.35 18.02
C SER A 478 -1.76 0.48 19.10
N VAL A 479 -3.05 0.15 18.92
CA VAL A 479 -3.81 -0.72 19.85
C VAL A 479 -3.33 -2.19 19.84
N ARG A 480 -2.57 -2.64 18.83
CA ARG A 480 -2.16 -4.05 18.67
C ARG A 480 -0.97 -4.45 19.54
N GLY A 481 -0.25 -3.50 20.11
CA GLY A 481 1.05 -3.72 20.77
C GLY A 481 2.12 -4.29 19.83
N PRO A 482 3.32 -4.64 20.34
CA PRO A 482 4.39 -5.22 19.53
C PRO A 482 3.96 -6.51 18.81
N ILE A 483 4.51 -6.72 17.63
CA ILE A 483 4.20 -7.86 16.76
C ILE A 483 5.48 -8.61 16.43
N TRP A 484 5.39 -9.91 16.12
CA TRP A 484 6.58 -10.73 15.86
C TRP A 484 6.76 -11.05 14.38
N ARG A 485 8.02 -11.05 13.95
CA ARG A 485 8.48 -11.42 12.60
C ARG A 485 9.53 -12.52 12.66
N ILE A 486 9.43 -13.46 11.72
CA ILE A 486 10.47 -14.40 11.34
C ILE A 486 10.90 -14.07 9.90
N ALA A 487 12.21 -13.95 9.64
CA ALA A 487 12.72 -13.71 8.30
C ALA A 487 14.17 -14.21 8.11
N PRO A 488 14.58 -14.65 6.90
CA PRO A 488 15.99 -14.75 6.55
C PRO A 488 16.71 -13.42 6.70
N VAL A 489 17.97 -13.47 7.11
CA VAL A 489 18.82 -12.29 7.32
C VAL A 489 19.82 -12.20 6.17
N PRO A 490 19.98 -11.03 5.54
CA PRO A 490 21.08 -10.80 4.60
C PRO A 490 22.43 -11.11 5.24
N TYR A 491 23.29 -11.83 4.52
CA TYR A 491 24.61 -12.18 5.01
C TYR A 491 25.69 -12.00 3.95
N ALA A 492 26.90 -11.71 4.42
CA ALA A 492 28.12 -11.68 3.62
C ALA A 492 29.31 -12.01 4.50
N ASP A 493 30.36 -12.57 3.90
CA ASP A 493 31.63 -12.81 4.59
C ASP A 493 32.16 -11.48 5.14
N GLY A 494 32.39 -11.42 6.45
CA GLY A 494 32.79 -10.19 7.16
C GLY A 494 31.64 -9.28 7.59
N GLY A 495 30.39 -9.65 7.35
CA GLY A 495 29.20 -9.00 7.92
C GLY A 495 28.89 -7.61 7.36
N GLN A 496 29.38 -7.28 6.17
CA GLN A 496 29.14 -5.99 5.52
C GLN A 496 28.48 -6.16 4.16
N LEU A 497 27.35 -5.45 3.97
CA LEU A 497 26.67 -5.31 2.68
C LEU A 497 26.24 -3.86 2.50
N ALA A 498 26.24 -3.40 1.24
CA ALA A 498 25.67 -2.11 0.92
C ALA A 498 24.17 -2.06 1.31
N PRO A 499 23.65 -0.96 1.88
CA PRO A 499 22.23 -0.86 2.25
C PRO A 499 21.26 -1.13 1.09
N ALA A 500 21.65 -0.76 -0.13
CA ALA A 500 20.86 -1.06 -1.34
C ALA A 500 20.71 -2.56 -1.62
N LEU A 501 21.66 -3.39 -1.16
CA LEU A 501 21.60 -4.85 -1.26
C LEU A 501 20.74 -5.42 -0.13
N ALA A 502 21.07 -5.13 1.13
CA ALA A 502 20.45 -5.77 2.31
C ALA A 502 19.05 -5.24 2.66
N GLY A 503 18.70 -4.04 2.18
CA GLY A 503 17.50 -3.33 2.58
C GLY A 503 17.67 -2.60 3.92
N GLY A 504 16.72 -1.72 4.21
CA GLY A 504 16.76 -0.86 5.40
C GLY A 504 16.24 -1.52 6.67
N LYS A 505 15.53 -2.66 6.59
CA LYS A 505 14.89 -3.34 7.74
C LYS A 505 15.71 -4.45 8.35
N ASN A 506 16.71 -4.95 7.64
CA ASN A 506 17.43 -6.15 8.05
C ASN A 506 18.86 -5.76 8.44
N SER A 507 19.32 -6.26 9.59
CA SER A 507 20.76 -6.22 9.89
C SER A 507 21.49 -7.22 8.99
N VAL A 508 22.78 -7.02 8.79
CA VAL A 508 23.62 -7.97 8.05
C VAL A 508 24.26 -8.97 9.02
N ALA A 509 24.24 -10.25 8.68
CA ALA A 509 24.92 -11.32 9.41
C ALA A 509 26.23 -11.74 8.72
N ASP A 510 27.09 -12.45 9.46
CA ASP A 510 28.34 -13.03 8.94
C ASP A 510 28.11 -14.40 8.27
N ARG A 511 26.93 -15.00 8.48
CA ARG A 511 26.58 -16.35 8.04
C ARG A 511 25.07 -16.50 7.80
N PRO A 512 24.62 -17.57 7.12
CA PRO A 512 23.21 -17.94 7.00
C PRO A 512 22.48 -17.92 8.36
N THR A 513 21.52 -17.01 8.50
CA THR A 513 20.84 -16.72 9.77
C THR A 513 19.37 -16.39 9.53
N VAL A 514 18.52 -16.82 10.46
CA VAL A 514 17.10 -16.43 10.53
C VAL A 514 16.91 -15.54 11.76
N VAL A 515 16.23 -14.41 11.59
CA VAL A 515 15.85 -13.55 12.70
C VAL A 515 14.44 -13.89 13.19
N ILE A 516 14.25 -13.84 14.50
CA ILE A 516 12.94 -13.88 15.17
C ILE A 516 12.89 -12.65 16.07
N GLU A 517 12.09 -11.65 15.71
CA GLU A 517 12.14 -10.34 16.38
C GLU A 517 10.77 -9.67 16.53
N GLU A 518 10.72 -8.81 17.54
CA GLU A 518 9.62 -7.88 17.76
C GLU A 518 9.75 -6.64 16.88
N LEU A 519 8.62 -6.18 16.37
CA LEU A 519 8.49 -4.97 15.58
C LEU A 519 7.43 -4.05 16.18
N ASP A 520 7.67 -2.75 16.05
CA ASP A 520 6.67 -1.72 16.26
C ASP A 520 5.54 -1.89 15.24
N PRO A 521 4.26 -1.94 15.66
CA PRO A 521 3.15 -2.23 14.76
C PRO A 521 2.88 -1.08 13.76
N CYS A 522 3.30 0.14 14.07
CA CYS A 522 3.08 1.32 13.23
C CYS A 522 4.17 1.47 12.16
N HIS A 523 5.43 1.15 12.49
CA HIS A 523 6.60 1.37 11.62
C HIS A 523 7.22 0.08 11.08
N LEU A 524 6.89 -1.07 11.66
CA LEU A 524 7.43 -2.38 11.31
C LEU A 524 8.98 -2.39 11.40
N ARG A 525 9.50 -1.84 12.50
CA ARG A 525 10.93 -1.70 12.84
C ARG A 525 11.20 -2.28 14.24
N PRO A 526 12.42 -2.75 14.54
CA PRO A 526 12.77 -3.31 15.86
C PRO A 526 13.03 -2.23 16.93
N VAL A 527 12.36 -1.09 16.83
CA VAL A 527 12.44 0.05 17.77
C VAL A 527 11.04 0.63 17.90
N MET A 528 10.54 0.76 19.13
CA MET A 528 9.24 1.37 19.41
C MET A 528 9.28 2.88 19.12
N ARG A 529 8.33 3.39 18.33
CA ARG A 529 8.31 4.83 17.96
C ARG A 529 8.18 5.74 19.19
N GLY A 530 7.24 5.44 20.08
CA GLY A 530 6.90 6.32 21.20
C GLY A 530 7.95 6.39 22.31
N SER A 531 8.75 5.33 22.49
CA SER A 531 9.73 5.24 23.57
C SER A 531 11.18 5.15 23.11
N CYS A 532 11.41 5.10 21.79
CA CYS A 532 12.72 4.85 21.17
C CYS A 532 13.44 3.60 21.72
N THR A 533 12.68 2.66 22.31
CA THR A 533 13.25 1.47 22.95
C THR A 533 13.47 0.38 21.92
N ARG A 534 14.67 -0.21 21.92
CA ARG A 534 14.96 -1.37 21.08
C ARG A 534 14.13 -2.57 21.52
N LEU A 535 13.49 -3.21 20.56
CA LEU A 535 12.64 -4.37 20.76
C LEU A 535 13.46 -5.67 20.76
N ARG A 536 12.87 -6.76 21.27
CA ARG A 536 13.57 -8.03 21.43
C ARG A 536 13.87 -8.67 20.09
N ARG A 537 15.05 -9.28 20.02
CA ARG A 537 15.57 -9.91 18.80
C ARG A 537 16.34 -11.17 19.15
N PHE A 538 16.04 -12.24 18.44
CA PHE A 538 16.71 -13.53 18.52
C PHE A 538 17.18 -13.92 17.13
N THR A 539 18.25 -14.70 17.07
CA THR A 539 18.81 -15.22 15.82
C THR A 539 18.98 -16.71 15.93
N VAL A 540 18.65 -17.41 14.84
CA VAL A 540 18.74 -18.85 14.72
C VAL A 540 19.65 -19.19 13.54
N THR A 541 20.52 -20.16 13.74
CA THR A 541 21.47 -20.67 12.75
C THR A 541 21.24 -22.16 12.48
N GLY A 542 21.88 -22.71 11.45
CA GLY A 542 21.66 -24.11 11.02
C GLY A 542 20.42 -24.29 10.14
N VAL A 543 19.84 -23.19 9.66
CA VAL A 543 18.73 -23.21 8.71
C VAL A 543 19.24 -22.83 7.33
N GLU A 544 18.91 -23.63 6.34
CA GLU A 544 19.34 -23.40 4.96
C GLU A 544 18.60 -22.20 4.35
N VAL A 545 19.39 -21.20 3.96
CA VAL A 545 18.94 -20.02 3.23
C VAL A 545 19.89 -19.77 2.07
N GLU A 546 19.38 -19.17 1.01
CA GLU A 546 20.13 -18.83 -0.19
C GLU A 546 20.01 -17.35 -0.53
N ARG A 547 20.93 -16.88 -1.39
CA ARG A 547 20.88 -15.53 -1.96
C ARG A 547 20.59 -15.61 -3.44
N VAL A 548 19.53 -14.92 -3.86
CA VAL A 548 19.21 -14.66 -5.27
C VAL A 548 19.57 -13.20 -5.57
N SER A 549 20.58 -13.00 -6.41
CA SER A 549 20.95 -11.64 -6.84
C SER A 549 19.87 -11.05 -7.77
N LEU A 550 19.81 -9.72 -7.87
CA LEU A 550 18.92 -9.08 -8.86
C LEU A 550 19.17 -9.57 -10.29
N ALA A 551 20.43 -9.82 -10.66
CA ALA A 551 20.78 -10.30 -11.99
C ALA A 551 20.22 -11.70 -12.24
N GLN A 552 20.33 -12.59 -11.25
CA GLN A 552 19.74 -13.93 -11.29
C GLN A 552 18.21 -13.86 -11.38
N ALA A 553 17.56 -13.08 -10.52
CA ALA A 553 16.12 -12.89 -10.54
C ALA A 553 15.60 -12.36 -11.90
N ARG A 554 16.40 -11.57 -12.63
CA ARG A 554 16.07 -11.12 -13.99
C ARG A 554 16.27 -12.21 -15.02
N ALA A 555 17.38 -12.93 -14.96
CA ALA A 555 17.68 -14.03 -15.87
C ALA A 555 16.59 -15.12 -15.79
N ASP A 556 16.08 -15.38 -14.58
CA ASP A 556 15.04 -16.37 -14.32
C ASP A 556 13.63 -15.81 -14.57
N LEU A 557 13.47 -14.57 -15.02
CA LEU A 557 12.16 -13.93 -15.20
C LEU A 557 11.32 -13.92 -13.89
N GLY A 558 11.97 -13.73 -12.73
CA GLY A 558 11.38 -13.87 -11.40
C GLY A 558 10.49 -12.71 -10.93
N LEU A 559 10.15 -11.76 -11.80
CA LEU A 559 9.25 -10.64 -11.50
C LEU A 559 8.41 -10.27 -12.72
N PRO A 560 7.19 -9.71 -12.53
CA PRO A 560 6.30 -9.35 -13.64
C PRO A 560 6.87 -8.22 -14.50
N GLY A 561 6.58 -8.28 -15.80
CA GLY A 561 6.95 -7.26 -16.78
C GLY A 561 8.36 -7.39 -17.36
N LEU A 562 9.01 -8.55 -17.21
CA LEU A 562 10.28 -8.86 -17.87
C LEU A 562 10.05 -9.48 -19.24
N LEU A 563 10.80 -9.00 -20.23
CA LEU A 563 10.84 -9.59 -21.56
C LEU A 563 11.74 -10.83 -21.56
N PRO A 564 11.31 -11.95 -22.17
CA PRO A 564 12.20 -13.07 -22.45
C PRO A 564 13.39 -12.60 -23.30
N VAL A 565 14.60 -13.03 -22.97
CA VAL A 565 15.75 -12.80 -23.85
C VAL A 565 15.53 -13.64 -25.11
N ALA A 566 15.48 -12.98 -26.26
CA ALA A 566 15.25 -13.59 -27.57
C ALA A 566 16.40 -14.50 -28.02
#